data_AF-A0A158D6G3-F1
#
_entry.id   AF-A0A158D6G3-F1
#
_cell.length_a   1.000
_cell.length_b   1.000
_cell.length_c   1.000
_cell.angle_alpha   90.00
_cell.angle_beta   90.00
_cell.angle_gamma   90.00
#
_symmetry.space_group_name_H-M   'P 1'
#
loop_
_entity.id
_entity.type
_entity.pdbx_description
1 polymer ?
#
loop_
_entity_poly.entity_id
_entity_poly.type
_entity_poly.pdbx_seq_one_letter_code
_entity_poly.pdbx_strand_id
1 'polypeptide(L)'
;MKKNIQSIFQKAPAIPLQAAQSSFEMLVSSWLEYKKVAEIEGTKRAAISAFKDVKLEQIGAQRAILEQYLARTFEERATTIQSLFEVLDRGIEAGDSGLIGGAIGAIVDISKQSPLAGARELIGAFYDPDIKTIEF
;
A
#
# COMPACT_ATOMS: atom_id res chain seq x y z
N MET A 1 8.32 47.46 57.28
CA MET A 1 7.99 46.78 55.99
C MET A 1 6.84 45.75 56.07
N LYS A 2 6.18 45.50 57.23
CA LYS A 2 5.08 44.51 57.34
C LYS A 2 3.68 45.03 56.93
N LYS A 3 3.46 46.35 56.81
CA LYS A 3 2.13 46.95 56.59
C LYS A 3 1.64 46.97 55.12
N ASN A 4 2.54 46.82 54.13
CA ASN A 4 2.17 46.94 52.71
C ASN A 4 1.76 45.63 52.04
N ILE A 5 1.92 44.48 52.70
CA ILE A 5 1.46 43.19 52.15
C ILE A 5 -0.02 42.97 52.50
N GLN A 6 -0.50 43.52 53.63
CA GLN A 6 -1.89 43.35 54.09
C GLN A 6 -2.92 44.12 53.24
N SER A 7 -2.55 45.26 52.66
CA SER A 7 -3.47 46.08 51.85
C SER A 7 -3.74 45.51 50.45
N ILE A 8 -2.92 44.58 49.98
CA ILE A 8 -3.07 43.94 48.66
C ILE A 8 -4.15 42.84 48.71
N PHE A 9 -4.24 42.13 49.83
CA PHE A 9 -5.29 41.11 50.05
C PHE A 9 -6.69 41.71 50.25
N GLN A 10 -6.80 42.98 50.66
CA GLN A 10 -8.09 43.64 50.89
C GLN A 10 -8.83 44.05 49.60
N LYS A 11 -8.17 44.03 48.43
CA LYS A 11 -8.77 44.41 47.13
C LYS A 11 -9.17 43.24 46.24
N ALA A 12 -8.90 42.01 46.66
CA ALA A 12 -9.36 40.83 45.94
C ALA A 12 -10.83 40.54 46.30
N PRO A 13 -11.72 40.32 45.32
CA PRO A 13 -13.08 39.89 45.62
C PRO A 13 -13.02 38.56 46.40
N ALA A 14 -13.82 38.45 47.47
CA ALA A 14 -13.91 37.23 48.23
C ALA A 14 -14.55 36.13 47.36
N ILE A 15 -13.72 35.27 46.78
CA ILE A 15 -14.19 34.11 46.02
C ILE A 15 -14.72 33.09 47.04
N PRO A 16 -15.96 32.62 46.92
CA PRO A 16 -16.48 31.56 47.76
C PRO A 16 -15.55 30.34 47.69
N LEU A 17 -15.17 29.78 48.84
CA LEU A 17 -14.25 28.62 48.92
C LEU A 17 -14.72 27.47 48.01
N GLN A 18 -16.03 27.23 47.96
CA GLN A 18 -16.66 26.24 47.09
C GLN A 18 -16.40 26.49 45.60
N ALA A 19 -16.42 27.75 45.17
CA ALA A 19 -16.19 28.14 43.78
C ALA A 19 -14.70 28.03 43.40
N ALA A 20 -13.79 28.33 44.33
CA ALA A 20 -12.36 28.12 44.14
C ALA A 20 -12.01 26.64 44.05
N GLN A 21 -12.60 25.81 44.92
CA GLN A 21 -12.42 24.36 44.91
C GLN A 21 -12.95 23.73 43.62
N SER A 22 -14.18 24.06 43.21
CA SER A 22 -14.77 23.50 41.98
C SER A 22 -14.02 23.92 40.72
N SER A 23 -13.53 25.16 40.67
CA SER A 23 -12.70 25.64 39.55
C SER A 23 -11.36 24.89 39.50
N PHE A 24 -10.75 24.63 40.65
CA PHE A 24 -9.50 23.86 40.72
C PHE A 24 -9.73 22.40 40.31
N GLU A 25 -10.78 21.76 40.81
CA GLU A 25 -11.18 20.39 40.43
C GLU A 25 -11.43 20.29 38.91
N MET A 26 -12.11 21.29 38.33
CA MET A 26 -12.36 21.36 36.88
C MET A 26 -11.06 21.50 36.08
N LEU A 27 -10.10 22.32 36.54
CA LEU A 27 -8.81 22.46 35.86
C LEU A 27 -7.99 21.18 35.92
N VAL A 28 -7.97 20.52 37.08
CA VAL A 28 -7.25 19.26 37.27
C VAL A 28 -7.89 18.15 36.43
N SER A 29 -9.22 18.04 36.44
CA SER A 29 -9.93 17.03 35.63
C SER A 29 -9.73 17.28 34.14
N SER A 30 -9.86 18.51 33.67
CA SER A 30 -9.66 18.87 32.27
C SER A 30 -8.22 18.59 31.81
N TRP A 31 -7.23 18.85 32.65
CA TRP A 31 -5.83 18.53 32.34
C TRP A 31 -5.58 17.02 32.28
N LEU A 32 -6.14 16.26 33.22
CA LEU A 32 -6.05 14.79 33.21
C LEU A 32 -6.74 14.20 31.98
N GLU A 33 -7.92 14.69 31.63
CA GLU A 33 -8.65 14.28 30.43
C GLU A 33 -7.86 14.62 29.17
N TYR A 34 -7.33 15.84 29.06
CA TYR A 34 -6.47 16.23 27.95
C TYR A 34 -5.27 15.28 27.81
N LYS A 35 -4.56 14.99 28.91
CA LYS A 35 -3.41 14.08 28.90
C LYS A 35 -3.82 12.68 28.45
N LYS A 36 -4.93 12.15 28.96
CA LYS A 36 -5.45 10.84 28.57
C LYS A 36 -5.80 10.79 27.08
N VAL A 37 -6.53 11.80 26.58
CA VAL A 37 -6.91 11.89 25.16
C VAL A 37 -5.66 12.04 24.28
N ALA A 38 -4.71 12.87 24.66
CA ALA A 38 -3.47 13.07 23.91
C ALA A 38 -2.67 11.77 23.74
N GLU A 39 -2.54 10.95 24.79
CA GLU A 39 -1.88 9.64 24.74
C GLU A 39 -2.66 8.63 23.87
N ILE A 40 -3.99 8.57 24.00
CA ILE A 40 -4.84 7.69 23.20
C ILE A 40 -4.74 8.05 21.70
N GLU A 41 -4.88 9.33 21.37
CA GLU A 41 -4.78 9.82 20.00
C GLU A 41 -3.34 9.74 19.46
N GLY A 42 -2.33 9.84 20.33
CA GLY A 42 -0.94 9.55 19.99
C GLY A 42 -0.76 8.10 19.56
N THR A 43 -1.30 7.16 20.34
CA THR A 43 -1.27 5.72 20.05
C THR A 43 -2.00 5.40 18.74
N LYS A 44 -3.19 5.97 18.53
CA LYS A 44 -3.94 5.80 17.27
C LYS A 44 -3.16 6.30 16.06
N ARG A 45 -2.53 7.48 16.15
CA ARG A 45 -1.70 8.01 15.07
C ARG A 45 -0.49 7.12 14.78
N ALA A 46 0.17 6.60 15.81
CA ALA A 46 1.27 5.65 15.66
C ALA A 46 0.80 4.36 14.95
N ALA A 47 -0.35 3.81 15.35
CA ALA A 47 -0.93 2.63 14.72
C ALA A 47 -1.28 2.88 13.23
N ILE A 48 -1.87 4.04 12.91
CA ILE A 48 -2.16 4.42 11.52
C ILE A 48 -0.86 4.55 10.71
N SER A 49 0.20 5.14 11.28
CA SER A 49 1.48 5.25 10.59
C SER A 49 2.09 3.88 10.30
N ALA A 50 2.13 2.99 11.30
CA ALA A 50 2.64 1.64 11.12
C ALA A 50 1.83 0.85 10.07
N PHE A 51 0.50 0.98 10.10
CA PHE A 51 -0.37 0.36 9.10
C PHE A 51 -0.11 0.92 7.69
N LYS A 52 0.05 2.24 7.57
CA LYS A 52 0.39 2.90 6.30
C LYS A 52 1.72 2.38 5.75
N ASP A 53 2.74 2.26 6.60
CA ASP A 53 4.06 1.79 6.17
C ASP A 53 4.00 0.33 5.67
N VAL A 54 3.31 -0.56 6.40
CA VAL A 54 3.06 -1.95 5.95
C VAL A 54 2.31 -1.99 4.62
N LYS A 55 1.30 -1.14 4.44
CA LYS A 55 0.52 -1.10 3.19
C LYS A 55 1.33 -0.57 2.01
N LEU A 56 2.20 0.41 2.22
CA LEU A 56 3.10 0.91 1.18
C LEU A 56 4.10 -0.16 0.76
N GLU A 57 4.68 -0.89 1.71
CA GLU A 57 5.56 -2.02 1.40
C GLU A 57 4.82 -3.13 0.64
N GLN A 58 3.61 -3.48 1.06
CA GLN A 58 2.76 -4.45 0.37
C GLN A 58 2.51 -4.05 -1.08
N ILE A 59 2.09 -2.80 -1.33
CA ILE A 59 1.86 -2.27 -2.69
C ILE A 59 3.15 -2.28 -3.50
N GLY A 60 4.28 -1.91 -2.88
CA GLY A 60 5.59 -1.93 -3.51
C GLY A 60 6.00 -3.32 -3.98
N ALA A 61 5.80 -4.34 -3.13
CA ALA A 61 6.06 -5.74 -3.46
C ALA A 61 5.15 -6.24 -4.59
N GLN A 62 3.85 -5.96 -4.51
CA GLN A 62 2.88 -6.31 -5.56
C GLN A 62 3.26 -5.69 -6.91
N ARG A 63 3.67 -4.42 -6.92
CA ARG A 63 4.19 -3.73 -8.11
C ARG A 63 5.42 -4.44 -8.68
N ALA A 64 6.42 -4.73 -7.84
CA ALA A 64 7.66 -5.37 -8.30
C ALA A 64 7.40 -6.74 -8.93
N ILE A 65 6.52 -7.53 -8.30
CA ILE A 65 6.10 -8.83 -8.82
C ILE A 65 5.42 -8.69 -10.19
N LEU A 66 4.46 -7.76 -10.31
CA LEU A 66 3.75 -7.54 -11.56
C LEU A 66 4.70 -7.05 -12.68
N GLU A 67 5.63 -6.14 -12.35
CA GLU A 67 6.65 -5.66 -13.30
C GLU A 67 7.53 -6.81 -13.80
N GLN A 68 7.97 -7.69 -12.91
CA GLN A 68 8.77 -8.86 -13.27
C GLN A 68 7.98 -9.85 -14.14
N TYR A 69 6.74 -10.15 -13.77
CA TYR A 69 5.85 -11.02 -14.55
C TYR A 69 5.66 -10.49 -15.98
N LEU A 70 5.36 -9.19 -16.11
CA LEU A 70 5.16 -8.55 -17.42
C LEU A 70 6.46 -8.60 -18.22
N ALA A 71 7.59 -8.18 -17.64
CA ALA A 71 8.88 -8.18 -18.33
C ALA A 71 9.22 -9.57 -18.91
N ARG A 72 9.07 -10.63 -18.09
CA ARG A 72 9.33 -12.01 -18.51
C ARG A 72 8.35 -12.50 -19.58
N THR A 73 7.05 -12.27 -19.37
CA THR A 73 6.02 -12.72 -20.32
C THR A 73 6.20 -12.09 -21.69
N PHE A 74 6.52 -10.79 -21.75
CA PHE A 74 6.76 -10.11 -23.03
C PHE A 74 8.08 -10.53 -23.68
N GLU A 75 9.14 -10.73 -22.88
CA GLU A 75 10.43 -11.25 -23.37
C GLU A 75 10.27 -12.65 -23.99
N GLU A 76 9.68 -13.60 -23.27
CA GLU A 76 9.45 -14.97 -23.74
C GLU A 76 8.61 -15.01 -25.02
N ARG A 77 7.56 -14.18 -25.09
CA ARG A 77 6.71 -14.10 -26.28
C ARG A 77 7.46 -13.52 -27.47
N ALA A 78 8.29 -12.48 -27.26
CA ALA A 78 9.11 -11.91 -28.32
C ALA A 78 10.09 -12.95 -28.88
N THR A 79 10.80 -13.67 -28.00
CA THR A 79 11.72 -14.75 -28.39
C THR A 79 10.98 -15.85 -29.14
N THR A 80 9.83 -16.29 -28.66
CA THR A 80 9.05 -17.36 -29.29
C THR A 80 8.59 -16.96 -30.69
N ILE A 81 8.05 -15.76 -30.86
CA ILE A 81 7.60 -15.25 -32.16
C ILE A 81 8.80 -15.11 -33.13
N GLN A 82 9.94 -14.61 -32.64
CA GLN A 82 11.16 -14.51 -33.45
C GLN A 82 11.60 -15.90 -33.96
N SER A 83 11.62 -16.92 -33.10
CA SER A 83 11.95 -18.28 -33.52
C SER A 83 10.94 -18.86 -34.51
N LEU A 84 9.66 -18.50 -34.41
CA LEU A 84 8.65 -18.91 -35.40
C LEU A 84 8.88 -18.26 -36.77
N PHE A 85 9.34 -17.01 -36.82
CA PHE A 85 9.76 -16.39 -38.08
C PHE A 85 10.97 -17.10 -38.69
N GLU A 86 11.96 -17.50 -37.88
CA GLU A 86 13.11 -18.30 -38.38
C GLU A 86 12.68 -19.68 -38.91
N VAL A 87 11.65 -20.31 -38.32
CA VAL A 87 11.05 -21.54 -38.84
C VAL A 87 10.33 -21.28 -40.16
N LEU A 88 9.61 -20.16 -40.26
CA LEU A 88 8.92 -19.75 -41.49
C LEU A 88 9.92 -19.52 -42.63
N ASP A 89 11.00 -18.80 -42.38
CA ASP A 89 12.06 -18.53 -43.36
C ASP A 89 12.66 -19.85 -43.88
N ARG A 90 12.98 -20.79 -42.98
CA ARG A 90 13.45 -22.13 -43.37
C ARG A 90 12.43 -22.92 -44.18
N GLY A 91 11.15 -22.82 -43.85
CA GLY A 91 10.07 -23.44 -44.62
C GLY A 91 9.99 -22.89 -46.04
N ILE A 92 10.15 -21.57 -46.19
CA ILE A 92 10.18 -20.89 -47.50
C ILE A 92 11.41 -21.35 -48.31
N GLU A 93 12.59 -21.36 -47.71
CA GLU A 93 13.84 -21.80 -48.36
C GLU A 93 13.77 -23.27 -48.82
N ALA A 94 13.16 -24.14 -48.02
CA ALA A 94 13.01 -25.56 -48.32
C ALA A 94 11.83 -25.89 -49.25
N GLY A 95 10.93 -24.93 -49.51
CA GLY A 95 9.67 -25.18 -50.22
C GLY A 95 8.71 -26.10 -49.46
N ASP A 96 8.84 -26.18 -48.13
CA ASP A 96 8.02 -27.04 -47.27
C ASP A 96 6.75 -26.31 -46.82
N SER A 97 5.68 -26.51 -47.57
CA SER A 97 4.35 -25.98 -47.28
C SER A 97 3.81 -26.36 -45.90
N GLY A 98 4.24 -27.51 -45.35
CA GLY A 98 3.85 -27.96 -44.01
C GLY A 98 4.48 -27.09 -42.92
N LEU A 99 5.79 -26.84 -43.02
CA LEU A 99 6.51 -25.94 -42.12
C LEU A 99 5.97 -24.51 -42.19
N ILE A 100 5.70 -24.00 -43.39
CA ILE A 100 5.13 -22.66 -43.60
C ILE A 100 3.76 -22.56 -42.92
N GLY A 101 2.86 -23.50 -43.19
CA GLY A 101 1.53 -23.51 -42.59
C GLY A 101 1.55 -23.63 -41.06
N GLY A 102 2.44 -24.49 -40.54
CA GLY A 102 2.63 -24.67 -39.10
C GLY A 102 3.14 -23.40 -38.41
N ALA A 103 4.15 -22.75 -38.96
CA ALA A 103 4.73 -21.53 -38.40
C ALA A 103 3.71 -20.38 -38.39
N ILE A 104 3.00 -20.15 -39.51
CA ILE A 104 1.96 -19.11 -39.60
C ILE A 104 0.82 -19.40 -38.61
N GLY A 105 0.38 -20.66 -38.52
CA GLY A 105 -0.65 -21.08 -37.57
C GLY A 105 -0.26 -20.75 -36.12
N ALA A 106 0.96 -21.12 -35.73
CA ALA A 106 1.48 -20.86 -34.38
C ALA A 106 1.60 -19.35 -34.07
N ILE A 107 2.07 -18.54 -35.03
CA ILE A 107 2.13 -17.07 -34.87
C ILE A 107 0.74 -16.49 -34.65
N VAL A 108 -0.24 -16.93 -35.44
CA VAL A 108 -1.64 -16.49 -35.33
C VAL A 108 -2.22 -16.89 -33.98
N ASP A 109 -1.99 -18.11 -33.52
CA ASP A 109 -2.54 -18.61 -32.27
C ASP A 109 -1.94 -17.90 -31.05
N ILE A 110 -0.63 -17.63 -31.05
CA ILE A 110 0.00 -16.75 -30.04
C ILE A 110 -0.59 -15.34 -30.10
N SER A 111 -0.79 -14.78 -31.30
CA SER A 111 -1.32 -13.42 -31.47
C SER A 111 -2.76 -13.27 -30.98
N LYS A 112 -3.57 -14.34 -31.03
CA LYS A 112 -4.93 -14.36 -30.49
C LYS A 112 -4.97 -14.35 -28.95
N GLN A 113 -3.93 -14.87 -28.30
CA GLN A 113 -3.87 -14.94 -26.84
C GLN A 113 -3.40 -13.61 -26.26
N SER A 114 -4.14 -13.06 -25.29
CA SER A 114 -3.72 -11.85 -24.57
C SER A 114 -2.49 -12.13 -23.69
N PRO A 115 -1.41 -11.32 -23.78
CA PRO A 115 -0.27 -11.43 -22.85
C PRO A 115 -0.63 -11.02 -21.42
N LEU A 116 -1.79 -10.40 -21.21
CA LEU A 116 -2.24 -9.95 -19.89
C LEU A 116 -3.22 -10.91 -19.23
N ALA A 117 -3.53 -12.06 -19.85
CA ALA A 117 -4.49 -13.01 -19.30
C ALA A 117 -4.05 -13.49 -17.90
N GLY A 118 -2.80 -13.94 -17.75
CA GLY A 118 -2.26 -14.38 -16.46
C GLY A 118 -2.01 -13.24 -15.47
N ALA A 119 -1.80 -12.00 -15.94
CA ALA A 119 -1.69 -10.84 -15.06
C ALA A 119 -2.97 -10.63 -14.24
N ARG A 120 -4.15 -10.94 -14.81
CA ARG A 120 -5.43 -10.81 -14.10
C ARG A 120 -5.54 -11.78 -12.93
N GLU A 121 -5.08 -13.01 -13.13
CA GLU A 121 -5.06 -14.05 -12.08
C GLU A 121 -4.08 -13.67 -10.97
N LEU A 122 -2.88 -13.21 -11.35
CA LEU A 122 -1.86 -12.73 -10.42
C LEU A 122 -2.34 -11.52 -9.59
N ILE A 123 -3.02 -10.57 -10.22
CA ILE A 123 -3.65 -9.45 -9.50
C ILE A 123 -4.75 -9.96 -8.56
N GLY A 124 -5.54 -10.94 -8.97
CA GLY A 124 -6.54 -11.56 -8.10
C GLY A 124 -5.92 -12.20 -6.86
N ALA A 125 -4.81 -12.91 -7.04
CA ALA A 125 -4.08 -13.58 -5.96
C ALA A 125 -3.52 -12.59 -4.91
N PHE A 126 -3.21 -11.35 -5.29
CA PHE A 126 -2.78 -10.32 -4.34
C PHE A 126 -3.83 -9.93 -3.30
N TYR A 127 -5.11 -10.15 -3.59
CA TYR A 127 -6.22 -9.81 -2.71
C TYR A 127 -6.84 -11.03 -2.02
N ASP A 128 -6.34 -12.23 -2.29
CA ASP A 128 -6.80 -13.47 -1.68
C ASP A 128 -6.17 -13.64 -0.29
N PRO A 129 -6.96 -13.65 0.81
CA PRO A 129 -6.45 -13.82 2.16
C PRO A 129 -5.87 -15.23 2.43
N ASP A 130 -6.16 -16.22 1.58
CA ASP A 130 -5.68 -17.59 1.73
C ASP A 130 -4.33 -17.86 1.02
N ILE A 131 -3.89 -16.93 0.15
CA ILE A 131 -2.62 -17.04 -0.59
C ILE A 131 -1.50 -16.36 0.21
N LYS A 132 -0.68 -17.19 0.88
CA LYS A 132 0.44 -16.72 1.72
C LYS A 132 1.71 -16.43 0.92
N THR A 133 1.87 -17.03 -0.25
CA THR A 133 3.03 -16.87 -1.14
C THR A 133 2.57 -16.98 -2.60
N ILE A 134 3.12 -16.12 -3.46
CA ILE A 134 2.98 -16.22 -4.91
C ILE A 134 4.32 -16.77 -5.40
N GLU A 135 4.33 -18.07 -5.69
CA GLU A 135 5.50 -18.75 -6.25
C GLU A 135 5.52 -18.63 -7.77
N PHE A 136 6.73 -18.54 -8.32
CA PHE A 136 7.04 -18.49 -9.76
C PHE A 136 7.91 -19.67 -10.11
#